data_AF-A0A819PAI6-F1
#
_entry.id   AF-A0A819PAI6-F1
#
_cell.length_a   1.000
_cell.length_b   1.000
_cell.length_c   1.000
_cell.angle_alpha   90.00
_cell.angle_beta   90.00
_cell.angle_gamma   90.00
#
_symmetry.space_group_name_H-M   'P 1'
#
loop_
_entity.id
_entity.type
_entity.pdbx_description
1 polymer ?
#
loop_
_entity_poly.entity_id
_entity_poly.type
_entity_poly.pdbx_seq_one_letter_code
_entity_poly.pdbx_strand_id
1 'polypeptide(L)'
;MPSNWFLEFKTKIKHINLFKDIDETNEEDIKNQKYPQLSFLFLVEQPSLSDYKQLEEKYSNTLLCPCTSVSNEYNKFISSFTPTFNQVCLSDFVSDEWLNYVNYRLFLEPQYHFYWDFRHLAYGFFAMLRTLCVLAKQTIDDELISFYSTI
;
A
#
# COMPACT_ATOMS: atom_id res chain seq x y z
N MET A 1 27.40 14.35 -54.38
CA MET A 1 27.30 15.70 -53.78
C MET A 1 25.97 15.77 -53.04
N PRO A 2 25.93 15.92 -51.70
CA PRO A 2 24.67 15.99 -50.98
C PRO A 2 23.97 17.32 -51.31
N SER A 3 22.68 17.25 -51.64
CA SER A 3 21.87 18.39 -52.06
C SER A 3 21.57 19.34 -50.90
N ASN A 4 21.49 20.63 -51.23
CA ASN A 4 21.43 21.78 -50.31
C ASN A 4 20.31 21.69 -49.25
N TRP A 5 19.22 20.95 -49.56
CA TRP A 5 18.11 20.74 -48.63
C TRP A 5 18.50 19.98 -47.35
N PHE A 6 19.49 19.09 -47.42
CA PHE A 6 19.90 18.29 -46.26
C PHE A 6 20.71 19.13 -45.25
N LEU A 7 21.43 20.16 -45.73
CA LEU A 7 22.08 21.14 -44.86
C LEU A 7 21.06 22.08 -44.22
N GLU A 8 20.07 22.56 -44.96
CA GLU A 8 18.98 23.39 -44.41
C GLU A 8 18.13 22.67 -43.36
N PHE A 9 17.90 21.37 -43.55
CA PHE A 9 17.17 20.55 -42.57
C PHE A 9 17.95 20.39 -41.27
N LYS A 10 19.27 20.14 -41.36
CA LYS A 10 20.15 20.05 -40.19
C LYS A 10 20.30 21.37 -39.43
N THR A 11 20.33 22.51 -40.13
CA THR A 11 20.40 23.82 -39.46
C THR A 11 19.10 24.20 -38.78
N LYS A 12 17.94 23.86 -39.35
CA LYS A 12 16.64 24.09 -38.68
C LYS A 12 16.44 23.25 -37.42
N ILE A 13 16.88 21.99 -37.41
CA ILE A 13 16.80 21.14 -36.20
C ILE A 13 17.66 21.71 -35.06
N LYS A 14 18.82 22.29 -35.36
CA LYS A 14 19.72 22.85 -34.34
C LYS A 14 19.18 24.09 -33.62
N HIS A 15 18.16 24.75 -34.15
CA HIS A 15 17.59 25.97 -33.60
C HIS A 15 16.29 25.76 -32.81
N ILE A 16 15.73 24.54 -32.77
CA ILE A 16 14.55 24.25 -31.96
C ILE A 16 15.03 23.74 -30.60
N ASN A 17 15.08 24.62 -29.62
CA ASN A 17 15.39 24.26 -28.24
C ASN A 17 14.08 23.88 -27.54
N LEU A 18 13.62 22.64 -27.77
CA LEU A 18 12.32 22.12 -27.30
C LEU A 18 12.07 22.33 -25.80
N PHE A 19 13.12 22.41 -24.99
CA PHE A 19 13.01 22.61 -23.54
C PHE A 19 12.74 24.06 -23.12
N LYS A 20 13.07 25.05 -23.97
CA LYS A 20 12.84 26.47 -23.63
C LYS A 20 11.41 26.90 -23.95
N ASP A 21 10.80 26.29 -24.96
CA ASP A 21 9.43 26.61 -25.39
C ASP A 21 8.35 25.96 -24.48
N ILE A 22 8.71 24.92 -23.70
CA ILE A 22 7.80 24.25 -22.76
C ILE A 22 7.45 25.15 -21.56
N ASP A 23 8.38 26.00 -21.10
CA ASP A 23 8.13 26.92 -19.97
C ASP A 23 7.22 28.11 -20.34
N GLU A 24 6.92 28.32 -21.64
CA GLU A 24 6.09 29.43 -22.12
C GLU A 24 4.73 28.98 -22.70
N THR A 25 4.41 27.68 -22.66
CA THR A 25 3.16 27.18 -23.27
C THR A 25 1.98 27.31 -22.31
N ASN A 26 1.02 28.19 -22.61
CA ASN A 26 -0.20 28.40 -21.81
C ASN A 26 -1.34 27.43 -22.23
N GLU A 27 -2.34 27.25 -21.35
CA GLU A 27 -3.55 26.43 -21.58
C GLU A 27 -4.30 26.75 -22.90
N GLU A 28 -4.19 27.97 -23.42
CA GLU A 28 -4.83 28.39 -24.67
C GLU A 28 -4.14 27.82 -25.91
N ASP A 29 -2.83 27.55 -25.87
CA ASP A 29 -2.10 26.94 -26.99
C ASP A 29 -2.44 25.45 -27.14
N ILE A 30 -2.80 24.79 -26.05
CA ILE A 30 -3.30 23.40 -26.03
C ILE A 30 -4.67 23.32 -26.71
N LYS A 31 -5.56 24.31 -26.47
CA LYS A 31 -6.91 24.33 -27.05
C LYS A 31 -6.93 24.62 -28.55
N ASN A 32 -5.95 25.36 -29.06
CA ASN A 32 -5.93 25.79 -30.47
C ASN A 32 -5.20 24.84 -31.43
N GLN A 33 -4.78 23.65 -30.97
CA GLN A 33 -4.26 22.55 -31.80
C GLN A 33 -3.32 23.02 -32.93
N LYS A 34 -2.37 23.90 -32.59
CA LYS A 34 -1.45 24.55 -33.55
C LYS A 34 -0.55 23.56 -34.30
N TYR A 35 -0.49 22.30 -33.85
CA TYR A 35 0.21 21.20 -34.52
C TYR A 35 -0.62 19.91 -34.45
N PRO A 36 -1.31 19.50 -35.53
CA PRO A 36 -2.22 18.34 -35.53
C PRO A 36 -1.51 16.98 -35.44
N GLN A 37 -0.19 16.95 -35.28
CA GLN A 37 0.65 15.75 -35.27
C GLN A 37 1.38 15.55 -33.92
N LEU A 38 1.16 16.41 -32.92
CA LEU A 38 1.83 16.28 -31.63
C LEU A 38 1.04 15.34 -30.72
N SER A 39 1.52 14.10 -30.56
CA SER A 39 1.12 13.24 -29.45
C SER A 39 1.91 13.64 -28.20
N PHE A 40 1.22 14.11 -27.17
CA PHE A 40 1.82 14.43 -25.88
C PHE A 40 1.81 13.17 -24.99
N LEU A 41 2.98 12.81 -24.45
CA LEU A 41 3.11 11.77 -23.45
C LEU A 41 3.07 12.42 -22.07
N PHE A 42 2.14 12.00 -21.22
CA PHE A 42 2.08 12.42 -19.83
C PHE A 42 2.63 11.29 -18.93
N LEU A 43 3.66 11.59 -18.13
CA LEU A 43 4.31 10.63 -17.24
C LEU A 43 3.80 10.83 -15.81
N VAL A 44 3.34 9.75 -15.17
CA VAL A 44 3.00 9.72 -13.75
C VAL A 44 3.98 8.81 -13.04
N GLU A 45 4.82 9.39 -12.20
CA GLU A 45 5.80 8.63 -11.41
C GLU A 45 5.16 8.07 -10.14
N GLN A 46 5.37 6.77 -9.90
CA GLN A 46 4.89 6.05 -8.71
C GLN A 46 3.39 6.27 -8.40
N PRO A 47 2.47 5.98 -9.35
CA PRO A 47 1.04 6.14 -9.12
C PRO A 47 0.59 5.22 -7.97
N SER A 48 -0.34 5.69 -7.13
CA SER A 48 -1.03 4.81 -6.21
C SER A 48 -1.93 3.83 -6.98
N LEU A 49 -2.38 2.77 -6.31
CA LEU A 49 -3.36 1.85 -6.92
C LEU A 49 -4.66 2.56 -7.31
N SER A 50 -5.05 3.61 -6.56
CA SER A 50 -6.24 4.39 -6.89
C SER A 50 -6.02 5.24 -8.14
N ASP A 51 -4.86 5.90 -8.25
CA ASP A 51 -4.51 6.72 -9.42
C ASP A 51 -4.45 5.85 -10.68
N TYR A 52 -3.81 4.68 -10.59
CA TYR A 52 -3.78 3.71 -11.68
C TYR A 52 -5.20 3.33 -12.14
N LYS A 53 -6.10 2.97 -11.20
CA LYS A 53 -7.48 2.58 -11.54
C LYS A 53 -8.24 3.71 -12.22
N GLN A 54 -8.09 4.94 -11.75
CA GLN A 54 -8.74 6.11 -12.36
C GLN A 54 -8.19 6.39 -13.77
N LEU A 55 -6.88 6.27 -13.96
CA LEU A 55 -6.24 6.45 -15.26
C LEU A 55 -6.60 5.33 -16.23
N GLU A 56 -6.70 4.08 -15.76
CA GLU A 56 -7.12 2.93 -16.53
C GLU A 56 -8.57 3.08 -16.99
N GLU A 57 -9.48 3.54 -16.12
CA GLU A 57 -10.88 3.80 -16.48
C GLU A 57 -10.99 4.87 -17.57
N LYS A 58 -10.18 5.94 -17.48
CA LYS A 58 -10.29 7.11 -18.38
C LYS A 58 -9.49 6.97 -19.68
N TYR A 59 -8.37 6.24 -19.64
CA TYR A 59 -7.39 6.18 -20.73
C TYR A 59 -6.97 4.75 -21.08
N SER A 60 -7.80 3.75 -20.81
CA SER A 60 -7.53 2.31 -21.05
C SER A 60 -6.80 1.99 -22.36
N ASN A 61 -7.19 2.63 -23.47
CA ASN A 61 -6.62 2.36 -24.80
C ASN A 61 -5.26 3.02 -25.06
N THR A 62 -4.88 4.02 -24.27
CA THR A 62 -3.65 4.81 -24.46
C THR A 62 -2.73 4.80 -23.25
N LEU A 63 -3.17 4.22 -22.13
CA LEU A 63 -2.38 4.09 -20.91
C LEU A 63 -1.25 3.08 -21.14
N LEU A 64 -0.03 3.51 -20.91
CA LEU A 64 1.16 2.67 -20.99
C LEU A 64 1.77 2.55 -19.59
N CYS A 65 1.92 1.32 -19.11
CA CYS A 65 2.64 1.00 -17.88
C CYS A 65 3.93 0.25 -18.25
N PRO A 66 5.01 0.97 -18.59
CA PRO A 66 6.28 0.32 -18.84
C PRO A 66 6.80 -0.30 -17.54
N CYS A 67 7.05 -1.61 -17.55
CA CYS A 67 7.73 -2.26 -16.43
C CYS A 67 9.17 -1.75 -16.37
N THR A 68 9.52 -1.01 -15.32
CA THR A 68 10.91 -0.57 -15.06
C THR A 68 11.78 -1.68 -14.50
N SER A 69 11.17 -2.77 -14.00
CA SER A 69 11.87 -3.94 -13.49
C SER A 69 11.05 -5.21 -13.79
N VAL A 70 11.73 -6.26 -14.26
CA VAL A 70 11.11 -7.57 -14.57
C VAL A 70 10.85 -8.38 -13.30
N SER A 71 11.59 -8.07 -12.23
CA SER A 71 11.38 -8.60 -10.89
C SER A 71 11.44 -7.47 -9.88
N ASN A 72 10.61 -7.56 -8.84
CA ASN A 72 10.77 -6.73 -7.66
C ASN A 72 11.85 -7.33 -6.78
N GLU A 73 12.71 -6.49 -6.21
CA GLU A 73 13.60 -6.95 -5.15
C GLU A 73 12.75 -7.45 -3.98
N TYR A 74 12.90 -8.74 -3.67
CA TYR A 74 12.11 -9.40 -2.63
C TYR A 74 12.18 -8.66 -1.30
N ASN A 75 13.37 -8.17 -0.94
CA ASN A 75 13.58 -7.41 0.29
C ASN A 75 12.74 -6.11 0.35
N LYS A 76 12.49 -5.46 -0.79
CA LYS A 76 11.69 -4.23 -0.89
C LYS A 76 10.19 -4.51 -0.68
N PHE A 77 9.69 -5.63 -1.18
CA PHE A 77 8.31 -6.06 -0.92
C PHE A 77 8.11 -6.37 0.58
N ILE A 78 9.11 -6.99 1.17
CA ILE A 78 9.02 -7.54 2.53
C ILE A 78 9.22 -6.53 3.63
N SER A 79 10.13 -5.57 3.44
CA SER A 79 10.27 -4.45 4.35
C SER A 79 9.02 -3.56 4.43
N SER A 80 8.05 -3.72 3.52
CA SER A 80 6.75 -3.05 3.58
C SER A 80 5.64 -3.84 4.30
N PHE A 81 5.88 -5.11 4.65
CA PHE A 81 4.87 -5.94 5.32
C PHE A 81 4.83 -5.64 6.82
N THR A 82 3.70 -5.10 7.30
CA THR A 82 3.45 -4.87 8.73
C THR A 82 2.16 -5.59 9.13
N PRO A 83 2.22 -6.72 9.85
CA PRO A 83 1.02 -7.45 10.24
C PRO A 83 0.19 -6.64 11.25
N THR A 84 -1.10 -6.48 10.97
CA THR A 84 -2.06 -5.84 11.87
C THR A 84 -2.91 -6.90 12.55
N PHE A 85 -2.79 -7.01 13.87
CA PHE A 85 -3.60 -7.93 14.66
C PHE A 85 -4.99 -7.38 14.94
N ASN A 86 -5.94 -8.28 15.23
CA ASN A 86 -7.30 -7.89 15.60
C ASN A 86 -7.27 -7.00 16.86
N GLN A 87 -8.08 -5.93 16.88
CA GLN A 87 -8.17 -4.98 17.99
C GLN A 87 -8.39 -5.65 19.35
N VAL A 88 -9.10 -6.78 19.38
CA VAL A 88 -9.34 -7.54 20.61
C VAL A 88 -8.04 -8.05 21.24
N CYS A 89 -7.06 -8.46 20.42
CA CYS A 89 -5.75 -8.91 20.89
C CYS A 89 -4.84 -7.77 21.39
N LEU A 90 -5.24 -6.52 21.12
CA LEU A 90 -4.58 -5.30 21.59
C LEU A 90 -5.34 -4.63 22.75
N SER A 91 -6.43 -5.24 23.20
CA SER A 91 -7.30 -4.69 24.25
C SER A 91 -6.98 -5.27 25.62
N ASP A 92 -7.51 -4.62 26.66
CA ASP A 92 -7.34 -5.07 28.06
C ASP A 92 -7.91 -6.47 28.31
N PHE A 93 -8.81 -6.97 27.44
CA PHE A 93 -9.45 -8.29 27.60
C PHE A 93 -8.50 -9.47 27.56
N VAL A 94 -7.28 -9.30 27.05
CA VAL A 94 -6.24 -10.33 27.04
C VAL A 94 -5.10 -10.05 28.02
N SER A 95 -5.20 -8.97 28.80
CA SER A 95 -4.19 -8.57 29.78
C SER A 95 -4.21 -9.46 31.02
N ASP A 96 -3.06 -9.53 31.71
CA ASP A 96 -2.97 -10.18 33.01
C ASP A 96 -3.86 -9.49 34.05
N GLU A 97 -3.97 -8.16 34.00
CA GLU A 97 -4.79 -7.37 34.93
C GLU A 97 -6.26 -7.76 34.83
N TRP A 98 -6.81 -7.83 33.62
CA TRP A 98 -8.20 -8.24 33.39
C TRP A 98 -8.46 -9.68 33.84
N LEU A 99 -7.57 -10.60 33.46
CA LEU A 99 -7.71 -12.01 33.87
C LEU A 99 -7.68 -12.17 35.39
N ASN A 100 -6.80 -11.45 36.08
CA ASN A 100 -6.73 -11.44 37.53
C ASN A 100 -7.97 -10.83 38.16
N TYR A 101 -8.48 -9.72 37.62
CA TYR A 101 -9.70 -9.08 38.10
C TYR A 101 -10.91 -10.01 38.02
N VAL A 102 -11.11 -10.65 36.86
CA VAL A 102 -12.23 -11.58 36.64
C VAL A 102 -12.09 -12.83 37.50
N ASN A 103 -10.88 -13.35 37.67
CA ASN A 103 -10.60 -14.49 38.52
C ASN A 103 -10.86 -14.18 40.01
N TYR A 104 -10.38 -13.03 40.51
CA TYR A 104 -10.53 -12.62 41.91
C TYR A 104 -11.98 -12.43 42.33
N ARG A 105 -12.81 -11.87 41.44
CA ARG A 105 -14.25 -11.66 41.68
C ARG A 105 -15.04 -12.96 41.85
N LEU A 106 -14.55 -14.08 41.34
CA LEU A 106 -15.16 -15.39 41.58
C LEU A 106 -15.02 -15.84 43.03
N PHE A 107 -13.91 -15.50 43.69
CA PHE A 107 -13.59 -16.03 45.02
C PHE A 107 -14.14 -15.18 46.18
N LEU A 108 -14.29 -13.88 46.00
CA LEU A 108 -14.72 -12.98 47.09
C LEU A 108 -16.23 -12.98 47.35
N GLU A 109 -17.03 -13.23 46.32
CA GLU A 109 -18.49 -13.08 46.41
C GLU A 109 -19.26 -14.32 45.93
N PRO A 110 -18.90 -15.54 46.37
CA PRO A 110 -19.55 -16.76 45.89
C PRO A 110 -21.04 -16.82 46.24
N GLN A 111 -21.48 -16.12 47.28
CA GLN A 111 -22.89 -16.05 47.68
C GLN A 111 -23.75 -15.05 46.88
N TYR A 112 -23.16 -14.14 46.09
CA TYR A 112 -23.90 -13.08 45.38
C TYR A 112 -24.08 -13.33 43.89
N HIS A 113 -23.37 -14.31 43.33
CA HIS A 113 -23.35 -14.56 41.89
C HIS A 113 -23.98 -15.92 41.60
N PHE A 114 -25.14 -15.90 40.94
CA PHE A 114 -25.75 -17.12 40.42
C PHE A 114 -24.76 -17.84 39.49
N TYR A 115 -24.88 -19.17 39.36
CA TYR A 115 -24.02 -19.96 38.47
C TYR A 115 -24.11 -19.56 36.98
N TRP A 116 -25.17 -18.86 36.58
CA TRP A 116 -25.32 -18.25 35.24
C TRP A 116 -24.66 -16.88 35.10
N ASP A 117 -24.09 -16.34 36.17
CA ASP A 117 -23.37 -15.08 36.11
C ASP A 117 -22.17 -15.22 35.18
N PHE A 118 -22.07 -14.32 34.20
CA PHE A 118 -21.04 -14.37 33.17
C PHE A 118 -19.63 -14.49 33.77
N ARG A 119 -19.40 -13.95 34.98
CA ARG A 119 -18.11 -14.00 35.68
C ARG A 119 -17.62 -15.42 35.90
N HIS A 120 -18.52 -16.41 36.04
CA HIS A 120 -18.17 -17.83 36.20
C HIS A 120 -17.49 -18.42 34.96
N LEU A 121 -17.84 -17.93 33.77
CA LEU A 121 -17.26 -18.40 32.51
C LEU A 121 -16.24 -17.40 31.93
N ALA A 122 -16.29 -16.15 32.37
CA ALA A 122 -15.52 -15.05 31.82
C ALA A 122 -14.02 -15.35 31.84
N TYR A 123 -13.48 -15.83 32.96
CA TYR A 123 -12.05 -16.17 33.03
C TYR A 123 -11.67 -17.19 31.95
N GLY A 124 -12.44 -18.26 31.79
CA GLY A 124 -12.20 -19.28 30.77
C GLY A 124 -12.24 -18.71 29.34
N PHE A 125 -13.25 -17.90 29.02
CA PHE A 125 -13.36 -17.26 27.71
C PHE A 125 -12.21 -16.29 27.41
N PHE A 126 -11.85 -15.43 28.36
CA PHE A 126 -10.77 -14.46 28.18
C PHE A 126 -9.39 -15.13 28.16
N ALA A 127 -9.18 -16.20 28.93
CA ALA A 127 -7.95 -16.99 28.88
C ALA A 127 -7.81 -17.72 27.53
N MET A 128 -8.90 -18.27 27.00
CA MET A 128 -8.95 -18.86 25.65
C MET A 128 -8.63 -17.79 24.59
N LEU A 129 -9.26 -16.63 24.66
CA LEU A 129 -9.02 -15.50 23.77
C LEU A 129 -7.54 -15.07 23.80
N ARG A 130 -6.94 -14.92 24.99
CA ARG A 130 -5.51 -14.60 25.14
C ARG A 130 -4.64 -15.65 24.45
N THR A 131 -4.94 -16.93 24.67
CA THR A 131 -4.20 -18.03 24.04
C THR A 131 -4.26 -17.96 22.52
N LEU A 132 -5.45 -17.70 21.96
CA LEU A 132 -5.62 -17.53 20.52
C LEU A 132 -4.84 -16.33 19.97
N CYS A 133 -4.85 -15.21 20.68
CA CYS A 133 -4.09 -14.01 20.29
C CYS A 133 -2.58 -14.26 20.31
N VAL A 134 -2.08 -14.93 21.35
CA VAL A 134 -0.66 -15.31 21.45
C VAL A 134 -0.29 -16.26 20.33
N LEU A 135 -1.11 -17.29 20.08
CA LEU A 135 -0.87 -18.26 19.02
C LEU A 135 -0.86 -17.59 17.64
N ALA A 136 -1.84 -16.74 17.36
CA ALA A 136 -1.91 -16.01 16.08
C ALA A 136 -0.66 -15.14 15.87
N LYS A 137 -0.18 -14.47 16.92
CA LYS A 137 1.06 -13.69 16.86
C LYS A 137 2.27 -14.58 16.59
N GLN A 138 2.41 -15.66 17.35
CA GLN A 138 3.52 -16.60 17.18
C GLN A 138 3.52 -17.21 15.79
N THR A 139 2.37 -17.64 15.26
CA THR A 139 2.27 -18.18 13.91
C THR A 139 2.74 -17.15 12.86
N ILE A 140 2.33 -15.89 12.97
CA ILE A 140 2.80 -14.86 12.03
C ILE A 140 4.30 -14.62 12.20
N ASP A 141 4.80 -14.50 13.43
CA ASP A 141 6.21 -14.25 13.70
C ASP A 141 7.10 -15.41 13.19
N ASP A 142 6.68 -16.66 13.41
CA ASP A 142 7.37 -17.87 12.95
C ASP A 142 7.37 -18.00 11.43
N GLU A 143 6.23 -17.75 10.78
CA GLU A 143 6.13 -17.76 9.33
C GLU A 143 6.97 -16.64 8.71
N LEU A 144 7.03 -15.46 9.33
CA LEU A 144 7.92 -14.38 8.88
C LEU A 144 9.39 -14.79 8.99
N ILE A 145 9.80 -15.43 10.10
CA ILE A 145 11.17 -15.95 10.25
C ILE A 145 11.49 -16.97 9.16
N SER A 146 10.61 -17.97 8.95
CA SER A 146 10.76 -19.00 7.91
C SER A 146 10.89 -18.37 6.53
N PHE A 147 10.00 -17.44 6.23
CA PHE A 147 9.94 -16.71 4.98
C PHE A 147 11.19 -15.83 4.75
N TYR A 148 11.79 -15.28 5.81
CA TYR A 148 13.07 -14.54 5.74
C TYR A 148 14.30 -15.46 5.63
N SER A 149 14.24 -16.68 6.17
CA SER A 149 15.35 -17.64 6.14
C SER A 149 15.49 -18.38 4.81
N THR A 150 14.47 -18.32 3.95
CA THR A 150 14.46 -18.93 2.61
C THR A 150 15.12 -18.02 1.55
N ILE A 151 15.64 -16.86 1.98
CA ILE A 151 16.44 -15.90 1.18
C ILE A 151 17.92 -16.16 1.45
#